data_AF-A0A8C5ZG87-F1
#
_entry.id   AF-A0A8C5ZG87-F1
#
_cell.length_a   1.000
_cell.length_b   1.000
_cell.length_c   1.000
_cell.angle_alpha   90.00
_cell.angle_beta   90.00
_cell.angle_gamma   90.00
#
_symmetry.space_group_name_H-M   'P 1'
#
loop_
_entity.id
_entity.type
_entity.pdbx_description
1 polymer ?
#
loop_
_entity_poly.entity_id
_entity_poly.type
_entity_poly.pdbx_seq_one_letter_code
_entity_poly.pdbx_strand_id
1 'polypeptide(L)'
;MLQPKPSLGPGGQGHWPGLLPVLLTLIGIAWAEVQPPQPPGQAQMPRALNRKESFLLLSLHNRLRSRVQPPAANMRRMDWSESLAQLAYARAALCGAPTPILTSDPRRVPQVGWNVQLLPAGLASFVEVVSLWYAEGQQYSHAAAECTHNATCTHYTQLVWATSSQLGCGRHRCSVGQVAMEAFVCAYSPGGNWKVNGKTITPYKKGAWCSLCTASVSGCFKAWDHAGGLCEVPRNPCRMSCRNHGHLNISTCQCHCPPGYTGRYCQVRCSVQCLHGRFREEECSCVCDVGYGGAQCPRCTFLSTPVT
;
A
#
# COMPACT_ATOMS: atom_id res chain seq x y z
N MET A 1 -29.24 -51.28 -67.02
CA MET A 1 -28.88 -52.69 -67.30
C MET A 1 -27.78 -53.11 -66.34
N LEU A 2 -27.64 -54.43 -66.10
CA LEU A 2 -26.42 -55.16 -65.68
C LEU A 2 -25.62 -54.69 -64.44
N GLN A 3 -25.81 -55.45 -63.36
CA GLN A 3 -24.82 -55.84 -62.33
C GLN A 3 -23.78 -56.88 -62.88
N PRO A 4 -22.84 -57.47 -62.08
CA PRO A 4 -22.32 -57.14 -60.73
C PRO A 4 -20.77 -56.91 -60.78
N LYS A 5 -19.77 -57.53 -60.10
CA LYS A 5 -19.54 -58.53 -58.99
C LYS A 5 -18.02 -58.55 -58.63
N PRO A 6 -17.53 -59.41 -57.70
CA PRO A 6 -17.71 -59.51 -56.24
C PRO A 6 -16.75 -58.51 -55.52
N SER A 7 -15.84 -58.70 -54.54
CA SER A 7 -15.37 -59.79 -53.62
C SER A 7 -14.56 -59.14 -52.45
N LEU A 8 -14.24 -59.74 -51.30
CA LEU A 8 -14.63 -60.99 -50.63
C LEU A 8 -14.60 -60.74 -49.09
N GLY A 9 -15.38 -61.48 -48.28
CA GLY A 9 -15.27 -61.50 -46.80
C GLY A 9 -14.31 -62.59 -46.31
N PRO A 10 -14.47 -63.20 -45.09
CA PRO A 10 -15.47 -63.00 -44.02
C PRO A 10 -14.80 -62.49 -42.70
N GLY A 11 -15.37 -62.42 -41.48
CA GLY A 11 -16.68 -62.71 -40.84
C GLY A 11 -16.51 -62.44 -39.32
N GLY A 12 -17.49 -62.53 -38.40
CA GLY A 12 -18.93 -62.77 -38.44
C GLY A 12 -19.56 -62.61 -37.04
N GLN A 13 -20.83 -62.17 -37.03
CA GLN A 13 -22.00 -62.53 -36.17
C GLN A 13 -21.79 -63.34 -34.86
N GLY A 14 -22.52 -63.10 -33.74
CA GLY A 14 -23.53 -62.06 -33.45
C GLY A 14 -24.45 -62.36 -32.22
N HIS A 15 -25.46 -61.49 -32.01
CA HIS A 15 -26.72 -61.67 -31.24
C HIS A 15 -26.79 -61.79 -29.68
N TRP A 16 -26.96 -60.61 -29.04
CA TRP A 16 -28.17 -60.17 -28.28
C TRP A 16 -28.60 -60.88 -26.94
N PRO A 17 -29.76 -60.57 -26.28
CA PRO A 17 -29.80 -59.99 -24.91
C PRO A 17 -30.14 -60.94 -23.74
N GLY A 18 -29.80 -60.52 -22.51
CA GLY A 18 -30.40 -61.07 -21.27
C GLY A 18 -30.02 -60.37 -19.96
N LEU A 19 -31.04 -59.83 -19.28
CA LEU A 19 -31.31 -59.79 -17.82
C LEU A 19 -30.20 -59.57 -16.75
N LEU A 20 -30.51 -58.68 -15.80
CA LEU A 20 -29.97 -58.59 -14.42
C LEU A 20 -30.33 -59.86 -13.58
N PRO A 21 -29.78 -60.13 -12.36
CA PRO A 21 -28.95 -59.27 -11.47
C PRO A 21 -27.73 -60.00 -10.79
N VAL A 22 -27.25 -59.42 -9.67
CA VAL A 22 -26.50 -60.02 -8.53
C VAL A 22 -24.99 -59.70 -8.39
N LEU A 23 -24.61 -59.43 -7.13
CA LEU A 23 -23.35 -59.00 -6.53
C LEU A 23 -22.06 -59.68 -7.03
N LEU A 24 -20.95 -58.92 -7.02
CA LEU A 24 -19.82 -59.25 -6.15
C LEU A 24 -18.95 -58.01 -5.80
N THR A 25 -18.42 -58.07 -4.59
CA THR A 25 -17.78 -57.07 -3.72
C THR A 25 -16.52 -56.32 -4.21
N LEU A 26 -16.40 -55.07 -3.75
CA LEU A 26 -15.17 -54.44 -3.20
C LEU A 26 -13.85 -54.48 -4.02
N ILE A 27 -13.57 -53.39 -4.76
CA ILE A 27 -12.27 -52.70 -4.63
C ILE A 27 -12.49 -51.18 -4.65
N GLY A 28 -12.47 -50.55 -3.47
CA GLY A 28 -12.52 -49.10 -3.33
C GLY A 28 -11.11 -48.49 -3.33
N ILE A 29 -10.51 -48.30 -4.51
CA ILE A 29 -9.23 -47.56 -4.61
C ILE A 29 -9.51 -46.06 -4.46
N ALA A 30 -9.32 -45.54 -3.24
CA ALA A 30 -9.25 -44.10 -3.03
C ALA A 30 -8.03 -43.54 -3.77
N TRP A 31 -8.24 -42.67 -4.74
CA TRP A 31 -7.17 -41.91 -5.38
C TRP A 31 -6.65 -40.87 -4.38
N ALA A 32 -5.63 -41.26 -3.62
CA ALA A 32 -4.92 -40.35 -2.74
C ALA A 32 -4.09 -39.38 -3.61
N GLU A 33 -4.60 -38.17 -3.81
CA GLU A 33 -3.88 -37.05 -4.43
C GLU A 33 -2.58 -36.80 -3.66
N VAL A 34 -1.46 -37.26 -4.22
CA VAL A 34 -0.12 -37.11 -3.63
C VAL A 34 0.33 -35.67 -3.78
N GLN A 35 -0.03 -34.84 -2.80
CA GLN A 35 0.40 -33.45 -2.76
C GLN A 35 1.94 -33.37 -2.74
N PRO A 36 2.57 -32.60 -3.65
CA PRO A 36 4.02 -32.55 -3.75
C PRO A 36 4.64 -31.91 -2.50
N PRO A 37 5.77 -32.45 -2.00
CA PRO A 37 6.36 -32.01 -0.74
C PRO A 37 6.74 -30.53 -0.78
N GLN A 38 6.23 -29.75 0.17
CA GLN A 38 6.54 -28.34 0.29
C GLN A 38 7.98 -28.16 0.78
N PRO A 39 8.75 -27.20 0.23
CA PRO A 39 10.13 -26.97 0.65
C PRO A 39 10.18 -26.43 2.09
N PRO A 40 11.05 -26.97 2.96
CA PRO A 40 11.21 -26.47 4.32
C PRO A 40 11.94 -25.11 4.30
N GLY A 41 11.29 -24.03 4.73
CA GLY A 41 11.98 -22.73 4.81
C GLY A 41 11.14 -21.46 4.92
N GLN A 42 9.81 -21.50 4.88
CA GLN A 42 8.98 -20.33 5.20
C GLN A 42 7.93 -20.67 6.27
N ALA A 43 8.36 -20.58 7.54
CA ALA A 43 7.41 -20.48 8.65
C ALA A 43 6.57 -19.21 8.44
N GLN A 44 5.27 -19.38 8.20
CA GLN A 44 4.37 -18.28 7.87
C GLN A 44 4.14 -17.42 9.12
N MET A 45 4.95 -16.35 9.24
CA MET A 45 4.98 -15.45 10.40
C MET A 45 3.56 -15.07 10.86
N PRO A 46 3.24 -15.17 12.17
CA PRO A 46 1.91 -14.90 12.69
C PRO A 46 1.38 -13.55 12.20
N ARG A 47 0.26 -13.59 11.48
CA ARG A 47 -0.24 -12.43 10.74
C ARG A 47 -0.82 -11.40 11.71
N ALA A 48 -0.11 -10.28 11.89
CA ALA A 48 -0.42 -9.22 12.85
C ALA A 48 -1.91 -8.84 12.94
N LEU A 49 -2.56 -8.70 11.77
CA LEU A 49 -4.00 -8.58 11.54
C LEU A 49 -4.34 -9.08 10.13
N ASN A 50 -5.61 -9.39 9.86
CA ASN A 50 -6.09 -9.66 8.51
C ASN A 50 -6.41 -8.36 7.74
N ARG A 51 -6.46 -8.43 6.39
CA ARG A 51 -6.61 -7.25 5.51
C ARG A 51 -7.88 -6.42 5.79
N LYS A 52 -8.98 -7.05 6.25
CA LYS A 52 -10.22 -6.36 6.62
C LYS A 52 -10.04 -5.58 7.93
N GLU A 53 -9.38 -6.17 8.93
CA GLU A 53 -9.04 -5.50 10.20
C GLU A 53 -8.11 -4.30 9.97
N SER A 54 -7.00 -4.48 9.27
CA SER A 54 -6.05 -3.39 8.96
C SER A 54 -6.73 -2.22 8.23
N PHE A 55 -7.60 -2.52 7.25
CA PHE A 55 -8.38 -1.52 6.53
C PHE A 55 -9.38 -0.79 7.45
N LEU A 56 -10.10 -1.52 8.32
CA LEU A 56 -11.05 -0.93 9.26
C LEU A 56 -10.36 0.00 10.26
N LEU A 57 -9.24 -0.43 10.85
CA LEU A 57 -8.48 0.38 11.81
C LEU A 57 -7.91 1.64 11.14
N LEU A 58 -7.31 1.54 9.95
CA LEU A 58 -6.82 2.71 9.21
C LEU A 58 -7.95 3.68 8.84
N SER A 59 -9.10 3.15 8.42
CA SER A 59 -10.28 3.95 8.05
C SER A 59 -10.88 4.65 9.27
N LEU A 60 -10.92 3.99 10.43
CA LEU A 60 -11.37 4.55 11.70
C LEU A 60 -10.44 5.67 12.16
N HIS A 61 -9.12 5.42 12.21
CA HIS A 61 -8.14 6.45 12.57
C HIS A 61 -8.27 7.70 11.69
N ASN A 62 -8.33 7.55 10.36
CA ASN A 62 -8.51 8.69 9.46
C ASN A 62 -9.88 9.38 9.63
N ARG A 63 -10.97 8.64 9.83
CA ARG A 63 -12.32 9.21 10.11
C ARG A 63 -12.31 10.06 11.38
N LEU A 64 -11.71 9.57 12.46
CA LEU A 64 -11.61 10.27 13.74
C LEU A 64 -10.72 11.51 13.64
N ARG A 65 -9.53 11.38 13.02
CA ARG A 65 -8.59 12.48 12.76
C ARG A 65 -9.19 13.61 11.94
N SER A 66 -10.06 13.30 10.97
CA SER A 66 -10.72 14.32 10.13
C SER A 66 -11.79 15.14 10.87
N ARG A 67 -12.28 14.65 12.02
CA ARG A 67 -13.42 15.21 12.78
C ARG A 67 -13.06 15.71 14.18
N VAL A 68 -11.77 15.92 14.45
CA VAL A 68 -11.32 16.46 15.75
C VAL A 68 -11.88 17.86 16.01
N GLN A 69 -12.21 18.13 17.27
CA GLN A 69 -12.63 19.43 17.76
C GLN A 69 -11.58 19.93 18.77
N PRO A 70 -11.07 21.17 18.65
CA PRO A 70 -11.29 22.11 17.55
C PRO A 70 -10.73 21.61 16.21
N PRO A 71 -11.17 22.14 15.06
CA PRO A 71 -10.70 21.66 13.75
C PRO A 71 -9.19 21.83 13.57
N ALA A 72 -8.59 20.88 12.84
CA ALA A 72 -7.14 20.78 12.67
C ALA A 72 -6.67 21.23 11.28
N ALA A 73 -5.84 22.27 11.25
CA ALA A 73 -5.36 22.88 10.02
C ALA A 73 -4.32 22.02 9.25
N ASN A 74 -3.56 21.19 9.96
CA ASN A 74 -2.39 20.46 9.43
C ASN A 74 -2.45 18.93 9.64
N MET A 75 -3.62 18.36 9.94
CA MET A 75 -3.77 16.94 10.25
C MET A 75 -3.44 16.05 9.05
N ARG A 76 -2.33 15.31 9.07
CA ARG A 76 -1.97 14.43 7.94
C ARG A 76 -2.84 13.18 7.89
N ARG A 77 -3.16 12.74 6.67
CA ARG A 77 -3.69 11.40 6.40
C ARG A 77 -2.69 10.33 6.83
N MET A 78 -3.18 9.23 7.37
CA MET A 78 -2.41 8.00 7.61
C MET A 78 -2.59 7.01 6.46
N ASP A 79 -1.47 6.42 6.01
CA ASP A 79 -1.43 5.16 5.25
C ASP A 79 -1.05 4.00 6.18
N TRP A 80 -1.35 2.76 5.76
CA TRP A 80 -0.92 1.55 6.47
C TRP A 80 0.54 1.20 6.18
N SER A 81 1.27 0.74 7.19
CA SER A 81 2.63 0.23 7.08
C SER A 81 2.72 -1.16 7.71
N GLU A 82 3.05 -2.16 6.90
CA GLU A 82 3.18 -3.55 7.36
C GLU A 82 4.36 -3.75 8.31
N SER A 83 5.44 -2.95 8.19
CA SER A 83 6.56 -3.00 9.15
C SER A 83 6.17 -2.42 10.51
N LEU A 84 5.34 -1.36 10.55
CA LEU A 84 4.73 -0.90 11.81
C LEU A 84 3.76 -1.95 12.38
N ALA A 85 3.02 -2.69 11.53
CA ALA A 85 2.11 -3.73 11.98
C ALA A 85 2.85 -4.93 12.59
N GLN A 86 3.99 -5.33 12.02
CA GLN A 86 4.89 -6.33 12.58
C GLN A 86 5.47 -5.87 13.93
N LEU A 87 5.94 -4.61 14.03
CA LEU A 87 6.42 -4.03 15.30
C LEU A 87 5.31 -3.95 16.36
N ALA A 88 4.09 -3.60 15.97
CA ALA A 88 2.93 -3.59 16.85
C ALA A 88 2.56 -4.99 17.35
N TYR A 89 2.55 -6.00 16.48
CA TYR A 89 2.33 -7.39 16.87
C TYR A 89 3.42 -7.93 17.81
N ALA A 90 4.70 -7.66 17.51
CA ALA A 90 5.82 -8.04 18.38
C ALA A 90 5.71 -7.39 19.76
N ARG A 91 5.27 -6.13 19.85
CA ARG A 91 4.99 -5.45 21.12
C ARG A 91 3.73 -6.00 21.83
N ALA A 92 2.70 -6.39 21.09
CA ALA A 92 1.51 -7.03 21.67
C ALA A 92 1.85 -8.38 22.30
N ALA A 93 2.77 -9.15 21.70
CA ALA A 93 3.26 -10.42 22.23
C ALA A 93 4.08 -10.29 23.53
N LEU A 94 4.47 -9.07 23.95
CA LEU A 94 5.03 -8.83 25.28
C LEU A 94 3.95 -8.81 26.38
N CYS A 95 2.66 -8.78 26.03
CA CYS A 95 1.54 -8.90 26.98
C CYS A 95 1.55 -7.90 28.15
N GLY A 96 2.11 -6.71 27.93
CA GLY A 96 2.26 -5.66 28.95
C GLY A 96 3.60 -5.67 29.69
N ALA A 97 4.46 -6.66 29.48
CA ALA A 97 5.83 -6.66 30.00
C ALA A 97 6.64 -5.49 29.42
N PRO A 98 7.65 -4.97 30.16
CA PRO A 98 8.55 -3.95 29.66
C PRO A 98 9.22 -4.35 28.34
N THR A 99 9.30 -3.42 27.39
CA THR A 99 10.10 -3.64 26.17
C THR A 99 11.56 -3.85 26.54
N PRO A 100 12.22 -4.94 26.07
CA PRO A 100 13.65 -5.14 26.30
C PRO A 100 14.45 -3.92 25.84
N ILE A 101 15.44 -3.51 26.65
CA ILE A 101 16.32 -2.38 26.32
C ILE A 101 17.33 -2.85 25.27
N LEU A 102 16.89 -2.86 24.01
CA LEU A 102 17.77 -3.02 22.86
C LEU A 102 18.69 -1.79 22.79
N THR A 103 19.96 -1.99 23.16
CA THR A 103 21.06 -1.02 23.08
C THR A 103 21.33 -0.66 21.61
N SER A 104 20.51 0.24 21.09
CA SER A 104 20.44 0.63 19.70
C SER A 104 20.68 2.13 19.55
N ASP A 105 21.41 2.50 18.49
CA ASP A 105 21.78 3.88 18.20
C ASP A 105 20.52 4.79 18.14
N PRO A 106 20.40 5.81 19.02
CA PRO A 106 19.27 6.73 19.01
C PRO A 106 19.04 7.46 17.68
N ARG A 107 20.05 7.49 16.79
CA ARG A 107 19.97 8.10 15.45
C ARG A 107 19.36 7.17 14.39
N ARG A 108 19.24 5.86 14.66
CA ARG A 108 18.82 4.84 13.68
C ARG A 108 17.40 4.31 13.87
N VAL A 109 16.84 4.43 15.07
CA VAL A 109 15.46 4.01 15.34
C VAL A 109 14.51 5.11 14.85
N PRO A 110 13.60 4.85 13.89
CA PRO A 110 12.53 5.81 13.59
C PRO A 110 11.76 6.07 14.88
N GLN A 111 11.51 7.33 15.23
CA GLN A 111 10.77 7.65 16.45
C GLN A 111 9.34 7.12 16.31
N VAL A 112 9.06 5.94 16.87
CA VAL A 112 7.74 5.27 16.81
C VAL A 112 6.96 5.61 18.07
N GLY A 113 5.74 6.11 17.86
CA GLY A 113 4.73 6.31 18.90
C GLY A 113 3.88 5.06 19.09
N TRP A 114 3.30 4.89 20.27
CA TRP A 114 2.60 3.66 20.64
C TRP A 114 1.30 3.96 21.40
N ASN A 115 0.22 3.33 20.98
CA ASN A 115 -0.94 3.07 21.84
C ASN A 115 -0.95 1.59 22.19
N VAL A 116 -1.18 1.28 23.48
CA VAL A 116 -1.19 -0.09 24.01
C VAL A 116 -2.37 -0.23 24.95
N GLN A 117 -3.19 -1.26 24.73
CA GLN A 117 -4.28 -1.63 25.63
C GLN A 117 -4.19 -3.12 25.94
N LEU A 118 -4.40 -3.48 27.21
CA LEU A 118 -4.59 -4.86 27.64
C LEU A 118 -5.98 -4.97 28.27
N LEU A 119 -6.76 -5.97 27.87
CA LEU A 119 -8.11 -6.26 28.38
C LEU A 119 -8.30 -7.78 28.52
N PRO A 120 -9.28 -8.27 29.30
CA PRO A 120 -9.75 -9.65 29.21
C PRO A 120 -10.09 -10.04 27.77
N ALA A 121 -9.71 -11.24 27.35
CA ALA A 121 -9.86 -11.70 25.97
C ALA A 121 -11.34 -11.74 25.57
N GLY A 122 -11.67 -11.13 24.43
CA GLY A 122 -13.05 -11.04 23.94
C GLY A 122 -13.93 -9.97 24.61
N LEU A 123 -13.43 -9.19 25.58
CA LEU A 123 -14.20 -8.09 26.20
C LEU A 123 -14.52 -6.95 25.23
N ALA A 124 -13.63 -6.70 24.26
CA ALA A 124 -13.79 -5.64 23.26
C ALA A 124 -13.11 -6.03 21.94
N SER A 125 -13.64 -5.55 20.82
CA SER A 125 -12.95 -5.57 19.54
C SER A 125 -11.90 -4.45 19.45
N PHE A 126 -10.97 -4.60 18.50
CA PHE A 126 -9.95 -3.57 18.24
C PHE A 126 -10.57 -2.23 17.77
N VAL A 127 -11.76 -2.26 17.16
CA VAL A 127 -12.51 -1.04 16.77
C VAL A 127 -13.03 -0.30 18.00
N GLU A 128 -13.50 -1.01 19.02
CA GLU A 128 -13.92 -0.43 20.29
C GLU A 128 -12.72 0.09 21.09
N VAL A 129 -11.60 -0.63 21.11
CA VAL A 129 -10.34 -0.15 21.74
C VAL A 129 -9.86 1.18 21.14
N VAL A 130 -9.85 1.31 19.81
CA VAL A 130 -9.50 2.60 19.15
C VAL A 130 -10.53 3.69 19.45
N SER A 131 -11.80 3.32 19.67
CA SER A 131 -12.85 4.27 20.05
C SER A 131 -12.71 4.74 21.51
N LEU A 132 -12.30 3.86 22.42
CA LEU A 132 -11.94 4.19 23.81
C LEU A 132 -10.72 5.13 23.86
N TRP A 133 -9.67 4.83 23.10
CA TRP A 133 -8.51 5.72 22.94
C TRP A 133 -8.89 7.11 22.41
N TYR A 134 -9.92 7.21 21.56
CA TYR A 134 -10.41 8.51 21.10
C TYR A 134 -11.30 9.21 22.15
N ALA A 135 -12.07 8.46 22.92
CA ALA A 135 -12.96 8.99 23.96
C ALA A 135 -12.21 9.73 25.08
N GLU A 136 -10.94 9.37 25.33
CA GLU A 136 -10.04 10.17 26.18
C GLU A 136 -10.00 11.66 25.81
N GLY A 137 -10.23 12.01 24.54
CA GLY A 137 -10.29 13.39 24.05
C GLY A 137 -11.38 14.25 24.70
N GLN A 138 -12.40 13.63 25.32
CA GLN A 138 -13.41 14.33 26.13
C GLN A 138 -12.80 14.96 27.40
N GLN A 139 -11.66 14.46 27.86
CA GLN A 139 -10.89 14.97 29.00
C GLN A 139 -9.68 15.83 28.56
N TYR A 140 -9.55 16.18 27.28
CA TYR A 140 -8.38 16.90 26.76
C TYR A 140 -8.68 18.35 26.37
N SER A 141 -8.04 19.29 27.08
CA SER A 141 -8.07 20.72 26.74
C SER A 141 -7.01 21.02 25.68
N HIS A 142 -7.42 21.08 24.41
CA HIS A 142 -6.54 21.49 23.30
C HIS A 142 -5.95 22.90 23.50
N ALA A 143 -6.69 23.80 24.16
CA ALA A 143 -6.24 25.17 24.44
C ALA A 143 -5.11 25.24 25.49
N ALA A 144 -5.16 24.38 26.51
CA ALA A 144 -4.07 24.27 27.51
C ALA A 144 -2.93 23.34 27.04
N ALA A 145 -3.22 22.45 26.09
CA ALA A 145 -2.45 21.26 25.71
C ALA A 145 -2.42 20.15 26.80
N GLU A 146 -3.40 20.14 27.70
CA GLU A 146 -3.41 19.38 28.96
C GLU A 146 -4.62 18.43 29.06
N CYS A 147 -4.48 17.38 29.86
CA CYS A 147 -5.55 16.46 30.23
C CYS A 147 -6.16 16.88 31.57
N THR A 148 -7.44 16.58 31.81
CA THR A 148 -8.08 16.75 33.12
C THR A 148 -7.27 16.05 34.22
N HIS A 149 -7.23 16.63 35.42
CA HIS A 149 -6.53 16.04 36.57
C HIS A 149 -7.01 14.61 36.84
N ASN A 150 -6.06 13.69 37.10
CA ASN A 150 -6.28 12.24 37.22
C ASN A 150 -6.84 11.50 35.98
N ALA A 151 -6.95 12.14 34.81
CA ALA A 151 -7.36 11.47 33.57
C ALA A 151 -6.16 11.11 32.66
N THR A 152 -6.37 10.13 31.77
CA THR A 152 -5.42 9.75 30.72
C THR A 152 -5.90 10.30 29.38
N CYS A 153 -5.01 11.00 28.66
CA CYS A 153 -5.26 11.51 27.30
C CYS A 153 -4.19 11.09 26.28
N THR A 154 -3.24 10.24 26.66
CA THR A 154 -2.06 9.93 25.86
C THR A 154 -2.37 9.11 24.61
N HIS A 155 -3.43 8.29 24.64
CA HIS A 155 -3.85 7.51 23.48
C HIS A 155 -4.61 8.38 22.48
N TYR A 156 -5.46 9.30 22.97
CA TYR A 156 -6.10 10.31 22.13
C TYR A 156 -5.07 11.19 21.44
N THR A 157 -4.17 11.82 22.19
CA THR A 157 -3.20 12.77 21.60
C THR A 157 -2.32 12.12 20.54
N GLN A 158 -1.93 10.85 20.73
CA GLN A 158 -1.19 10.08 19.72
C GLN A 158 -2.05 9.73 18.50
N LEU A 159 -3.29 9.28 18.69
CA LEU A 159 -4.24 8.97 17.61
C LEU A 159 -4.48 10.21 16.73
N VAL A 160 -4.59 11.39 17.34
CA VAL A 160 -4.80 12.68 16.64
C VAL A 160 -3.51 13.47 16.36
N TRP A 161 -2.32 12.87 16.47
CA TRP A 161 -1.06 13.59 16.27
C TRP A 161 -0.85 13.95 14.79
N ALA A 162 -0.76 15.24 14.47
CA ALA A 162 -0.85 15.74 13.09
C ALA A 162 0.26 15.23 12.16
N THR A 163 1.48 15.06 12.65
CA THR A 163 2.63 14.64 11.82
C THR A 163 2.63 13.15 11.51
N SER A 164 2.05 12.32 12.40
CA SER A 164 1.96 10.85 12.26
C SER A 164 1.15 10.47 11.02
N SER A 165 1.82 9.92 10.00
CA SER A 165 1.24 9.61 8.69
C SER A 165 1.37 8.14 8.29
N GLN A 166 1.95 7.31 9.14
CA GLN A 166 2.04 5.86 8.97
C GLN A 166 1.46 5.21 10.23
N LEU A 167 0.60 4.22 10.01
CA LEU A 167 -0.02 3.41 11.06
C LEU A 167 0.23 1.94 10.78
N GLY A 168 0.54 1.17 11.81
CA GLY A 168 0.43 -0.29 11.75
C GLY A 168 0.00 -0.82 13.10
N CYS A 169 -0.90 -1.79 13.13
CA CYS A 169 -1.47 -2.32 14.36
C CYS A 169 -1.42 -3.85 14.37
N GLY A 170 -1.36 -4.42 15.57
CA GLY A 170 -1.35 -5.86 15.81
C GLY A 170 -2.04 -6.18 17.13
N ARG A 171 -2.57 -7.40 17.25
CA ARG A 171 -3.12 -7.91 18.51
C ARG A 171 -2.58 -9.30 18.84
N HIS A 172 -2.48 -9.62 20.12
CA HIS A 172 -1.98 -10.90 20.61
C HIS A 172 -2.80 -11.38 21.81
N ARG A 173 -3.06 -12.69 21.90
CA ARG A 173 -3.71 -13.29 23.07
C ARG A 173 -2.67 -13.70 24.09
N CYS A 174 -2.94 -13.36 25.34
CA CYS A 174 -1.97 -13.37 26.43
C CYS A 174 -2.49 -14.21 27.59
N SER A 175 -1.68 -15.13 28.09
CA SER A 175 -1.97 -15.88 29.32
C SER A 175 -1.28 -15.19 30.49
N VAL A 176 -2.02 -14.39 31.25
CA VAL A 176 -1.48 -13.68 32.43
C VAL A 176 -1.92 -14.45 33.67
N GLY A 177 -1.06 -15.38 34.11
CA GLY A 177 -1.46 -16.43 35.04
C GLY A 177 -2.51 -17.33 34.39
N GLN A 178 -3.66 -17.52 35.05
CA GLN A 178 -4.81 -18.23 34.48
C GLN A 178 -5.79 -17.34 33.71
N VAL A 179 -5.58 -16.01 33.67
CA VAL A 179 -6.50 -15.09 32.99
C VAL A 179 -6.13 -14.96 31.51
N ALA A 180 -7.08 -15.28 30.64
CA ALA A 180 -6.98 -15.02 29.21
C ALA A 180 -7.18 -13.51 28.95
N MET A 181 -6.13 -12.85 28.52
CA MET A 181 -6.09 -11.42 28.16
C MET A 181 -5.85 -11.27 26.66
N GLU A 182 -6.12 -10.08 26.11
CA GLU A 182 -5.81 -9.71 24.74
C GLU A 182 -5.15 -8.32 24.72
N ALA A 183 -3.96 -8.28 24.13
CA ALA A 183 -3.15 -7.08 23.97
C ALA A 183 -3.41 -6.48 22.59
N PHE A 184 -3.75 -5.19 22.55
CA PHE A 184 -4.03 -4.42 21.34
C PHE A 184 -3.00 -3.30 21.22
N VAL A 185 -2.25 -3.26 20.12
CA VAL A 185 -1.18 -2.26 19.93
C VAL A 185 -1.29 -1.60 18.56
N CYS A 186 -1.19 -0.28 18.53
CA CYS A 186 -0.95 0.49 17.31
C CYS A 186 0.37 1.26 17.42
N ALA A 187 1.19 1.14 16.38
CA ALA A 187 2.45 1.84 16.18
C ALA A 187 2.28 2.95 15.15
N TYR A 188 2.84 4.13 15.45
CA TYR A 188 2.66 5.37 14.70
C TYR A 188 4.01 5.93 14.25
N SER A 189 4.14 6.35 12.98
CA SER A 189 5.36 7.01 12.50
C SER A 189 5.07 8.28 11.67
N PRO A 190 5.78 9.40 11.93
CA PRO A 190 6.52 9.67 13.17
C PRO A 190 5.61 9.55 14.41
N GLY A 191 6.18 9.14 15.53
CA GLY A 191 5.51 9.10 16.83
C GLY A 191 5.11 10.50 17.30
N GLY A 192 4.17 10.55 18.24
CA GLY A 192 3.65 11.79 18.81
C GLY A 192 3.99 11.99 20.28
N ASN A 193 3.11 12.69 20.99
CA ASN A 193 3.20 12.99 22.42
C ASN A 193 4.51 13.69 22.83
N TRP A 194 5.03 14.55 21.93
CA TRP A 194 6.28 15.27 22.15
C TRP A 194 6.16 16.30 23.28
N LYS A 195 7.27 16.47 24.00
CA LYS A 195 7.50 17.58 24.94
C LYS A 195 8.64 18.43 24.41
N VAL A 196 8.48 19.75 24.48
CA VAL A 196 9.52 20.73 24.14
C VAL A 196 9.79 21.54 25.40
N ASN A 197 11.05 21.60 25.84
CA ASN A 197 11.47 22.23 27.09
C ASN A 197 10.60 21.79 28.31
N GLY A 198 10.32 20.50 28.40
CA GLY A 198 9.46 19.89 29.44
C GLY A 198 7.95 20.03 29.21
N LYS A 199 7.48 21.04 28.45
CA LYS A 199 6.05 21.27 28.20
C LYS A 199 5.51 20.38 27.07
N THR A 200 4.36 19.74 27.30
CA THR A 200 3.60 19.02 26.27
C THR A 200 3.10 19.99 25.21
N ILE A 201 3.26 19.65 23.93
CA ILE A 201 2.72 20.45 22.82
C ILE A 201 1.37 19.89 22.32
N THR A 202 0.53 20.76 21.76
CA THR A 202 -0.76 20.37 21.17
C THR A 202 -0.55 19.36 20.02
N PRO A 203 -1.37 18.29 19.91
CA PRO A 203 -1.18 17.25 18.91
C PRO A 203 -1.35 17.73 17.46
N TYR A 204 -2.08 18.82 17.23
CA TYR A 204 -2.31 19.43 15.92
C TYR A 204 -2.49 20.94 16.05
N LYS A 205 -2.24 21.69 14.97
CA LYS A 205 -2.52 23.14 14.91
C LYS A 205 -4.02 23.35 14.71
N LYS A 206 -4.65 24.14 15.60
CA LYS A 206 -6.04 24.59 15.46
C LYS A 206 -6.20 25.49 14.22
N GLY A 207 -7.27 25.30 13.46
CA GLY A 207 -7.64 26.14 12.33
C GLY A 207 -8.55 25.41 11.34
N ALA A 208 -9.04 26.10 10.31
CA ALA A 208 -9.88 25.49 9.28
C ALA A 208 -9.17 24.26 8.66
N TRP A 209 -9.90 23.15 8.46
CA TRP A 209 -9.30 21.90 7.99
C TRP A 209 -8.50 22.11 6.69
N CYS A 210 -7.31 21.51 6.65
CA CYS A 210 -6.34 21.62 5.56
C CYS A 210 -5.74 23.02 5.28
N SER A 211 -6.06 24.06 6.07
CA SER A 211 -5.50 25.42 5.84
C SER A 211 -3.99 25.55 6.07
N LEU A 212 -3.34 24.55 6.66
CA LEU A 212 -1.89 24.48 6.89
C LEU A 212 -1.32 23.12 6.43
N CYS A 213 -1.73 22.62 5.26
CA CYS A 213 -1.03 21.52 4.61
C CYS A 213 0.29 22.01 4.02
N THR A 214 1.42 21.54 4.58
CA THR A 214 2.73 22.20 4.43
C THR A 214 3.58 21.75 3.23
N ALA A 215 3.07 20.91 2.33
CA ALA A 215 3.79 20.55 1.11
C ALA A 215 3.23 21.33 -0.09
N SER A 216 4.11 21.81 -0.97
CA SER A 216 3.77 22.51 -2.23
C SER A 216 2.78 21.74 -3.12
N VAL A 217 2.71 20.42 -2.94
CA VAL A 217 1.84 19.50 -3.66
C VAL A 217 0.80 18.78 -2.79
N SER A 218 0.62 19.21 -1.53
CA SER A 218 -0.42 18.61 -0.66
C SER A 218 -1.82 19.13 -0.97
N GLY A 219 -2.77 18.21 -1.02
CA GLY A 219 -4.20 18.47 -1.16
C GLY A 219 -4.97 18.17 0.12
N CYS A 220 -6.24 18.57 0.12
CA CYS A 220 -7.18 18.25 1.19
C CYS A 220 -8.02 17.02 0.82
N PHE A 221 -7.75 15.88 1.46
CA PHE A 221 -8.64 14.72 1.42
C PHE A 221 -9.86 15.03 2.31
N LYS A 222 -10.96 15.46 1.70
CA LYS A 222 -12.25 15.68 2.37
C LYS A 222 -13.01 14.37 2.55
N ALA A 223 -13.82 14.28 3.60
CA ALA A 223 -14.79 13.19 3.72
C ALA A 223 -15.93 13.32 2.69
N TRP A 224 -16.64 12.21 2.43
CA TRP A 224 -17.75 12.15 1.47
C TRP A 224 -18.93 13.06 1.85
N ASP A 225 -19.17 13.28 3.13
CA ASP A 225 -20.14 14.23 3.70
C ASP A 225 -19.59 15.67 3.80
N HIS A 226 -18.43 15.94 3.20
CA HIS A 226 -17.69 17.22 3.17
C HIS A 226 -17.33 17.84 4.53
N ALA A 227 -17.72 17.19 5.64
CA ALA A 227 -17.35 17.54 7.00
C ALA A 227 -15.98 16.93 7.36
N GLY A 228 -15.02 17.80 7.68
CA GLY A 228 -13.66 17.37 8.00
C GLY A 228 -12.74 17.20 6.79
N GLY A 229 -11.45 17.20 7.05
CA GLY A 229 -10.41 17.04 6.02
C GLY A 229 -9.07 16.62 6.59
N LEU A 230 -8.25 15.99 5.75
CA LEU A 230 -6.89 15.55 6.05
C LEU A 230 -5.92 16.07 5.00
N CYS A 231 -4.75 16.53 5.42
CA CYS A 231 -3.64 16.85 4.54
C CYS A 231 -3.07 15.56 3.94
N GLU A 232 -3.21 15.42 2.62
CA GLU A 232 -2.68 14.32 1.84
C GLU A 232 -1.63 14.84 0.86
N VAL A 233 -0.47 14.17 0.77
CA VAL A 233 0.38 14.31 -0.42
C VAL A 233 -0.10 13.24 -1.39
N PRO A 234 -0.71 13.59 -2.53
CA PRO A 234 -1.21 12.58 -3.46
C PRO A 234 -0.03 11.75 -3.97
N ARG A 235 -0.21 10.41 -4.08
CA ARG A 235 0.84 9.51 -4.60
C ARG A 235 1.30 9.87 -6.01
N ASN A 236 0.45 10.59 -6.76
CA ASN A 236 0.79 11.26 -8.00
C ASN A 236 0.25 12.71 -7.92
N PRO A 237 1.05 13.68 -7.45
CA PRO A 237 0.60 15.06 -7.26
C PRO A 237 0.34 15.77 -8.59
N CYS A 238 1.10 15.40 -9.62
CA CYS A 238 0.97 15.90 -10.99
C CYS A 238 -0.31 15.44 -11.70
N ARG A 239 -1.04 14.47 -11.13
CA ARG A 239 -2.25 13.84 -11.70
C ARG A 239 -2.03 13.27 -13.12
N MET A 240 -0.81 12.87 -13.46
CA MET A 240 -0.46 12.32 -14.77
C MET A 240 0.56 11.18 -14.65
N SER A 241 0.37 10.11 -15.44
CA SER A 241 1.28 8.98 -15.49
C SER A 241 2.02 8.94 -16.82
N CYS A 242 3.31 8.61 -16.77
CA CYS A 242 4.12 8.35 -17.95
C CYS A 242 3.80 6.95 -18.48
N ARG A 243 3.81 6.80 -19.81
CA ARG A 243 3.66 5.52 -20.52
C ARG A 243 5.02 4.91 -20.80
N ASN A 244 5.03 3.67 -21.29
CA ASN A 244 6.21 3.00 -21.86
C ASN A 244 7.43 3.05 -20.93
N HIS A 245 7.21 2.80 -19.63
CA HIS A 245 8.23 2.83 -18.57
C HIS A 245 8.96 4.18 -18.35
N GLY A 246 8.45 5.30 -18.89
CA GLY A 246 8.94 6.64 -18.57
C GLY A 246 8.81 6.99 -17.09
N HIS A 247 9.73 7.81 -16.58
CA HIS A 247 9.81 8.19 -15.17
C HIS A 247 9.22 9.59 -14.94
N LEU A 248 8.31 9.73 -13.99
CA LEU A 248 7.72 11.03 -13.64
C LEU A 248 8.67 11.83 -12.74
N ASN A 249 9.12 12.99 -13.22
CA ASN A 249 9.72 14.00 -12.36
C ASN A 249 8.60 14.71 -11.58
N ILE A 250 8.46 14.34 -10.30
CA ILE A 250 7.41 14.86 -9.41
C ILE A 250 7.55 16.36 -9.14
N SER A 251 8.76 16.92 -9.23
CA SER A 251 9.02 18.33 -8.95
C SER A 251 8.68 19.26 -10.13
N THR A 252 8.83 18.79 -11.37
CA THR A 252 8.52 19.56 -12.59
C THR A 252 7.22 19.12 -13.27
N CYS A 253 6.64 18.00 -12.84
CA CYS A 253 5.51 17.32 -13.48
C CYS A 253 5.71 17.02 -14.97
N GLN A 254 6.93 16.57 -15.31
CA GLN A 254 7.32 16.14 -16.65
C GLN A 254 7.72 14.67 -16.65
N CYS A 255 7.48 13.97 -17.77
CA CYS A 255 7.95 12.61 -17.96
C CYS A 255 9.33 12.60 -18.61
N HIS A 256 10.30 11.95 -17.97
CA HIS A 256 11.57 11.56 -18.60
C HIS A 256 11.30 10.25 -19.35
N CYS A 257 11.48 10.27 -20.68
CA CYS A 257 11.18 9.12 -21.53
C CYS A 257 12.43 8.24 -21.75
N PRO A 258 12.27 6.91 -21.87
CA PRO A 258 13.37 6.07 -22.33
C PRO A 258 13.65 6.32 -23.82
N PRO A 259 14.83 5.88 -24.32
CA PRO A 259 15.15 5.87 -25.75
C PRO A 259 13.99 5.34 -26.61
N GLY A 260 13.77 5.98 -27.75
CA GLY A 260 12.72 5.62 -28.70
C GLY A 260 11.32 6.10 -28.32
N TYR A 261 11.14 6.87 -27.24
CA TYR A 261 9.85 7.42 -26.85
C TYR A 261 9.92 8.93 -26.55
N THR A 262 8.85 9.63 -26.93
CA THR A 262 8.73 11.08 -26.78
C THR A 262 7.29 11.53 -26.52
N GLY A 263 7.08 12.85 -26.39
CA GLY A 263 5.82 13.48 -26.02
C GLY A 263 5.61 13.54 -24.50
N ARG A 264 4.68 14.41 -24.07
CA ARG A 264 4.42 14.77 -22.66
C ARG A 264 4.26 13.60 -21.68
N TYR A 265 3.79 12.45 -22.17
CA TYR A 265 3.56 11.23 -21.39
C TYR A 265 4.36 10.03 -21.93
N CYS A 266 5.41 10.26 -22.72
CA CYS A 266 6.18 9.22 -23.44
C CYS A 266 5.32 8.35 -24.36
N GLN A 267 4.19 8.89 -24.84
CA GLN A 267 3.16 8.14 -25.57
C GLN A 267 3.46 7.95 -27.05
N VAL A 268 4.40 8.72 -27.61
CA VAL A 268 4.79 8.66 -29.03
C VAL A 268 6.04 7.81 -29.14
N ARG A 269 6.02 6.73 -29.94
CA ARG A 269 7.26 6.04 -30.33
C ARG A 269 7.96 6.85 -31.43
N CYS A 270 9.26 7.03 -31.32
CA CYS A 270 10.05 7.75 -32.31
C CYS A 270 10.27 6.90 -33.56
N SER A 271 9.90 7.45 -34.72
CA SER A 271 10.01 6.79 -36.02
C SER A 271 10.33 7.82 -37.09
N VAL A 272 11.59 8.23 -37.17
CA VAL A 272 12.09 9.18 -38.19
C VAL A 272 12.83 8.39 -39.25
N GLN A 273 12.43 8.54 -40.52
CA GLN A 273 13.20 8.04 -41.65
C GLN A 273 14.30 9.04 -41.99
N CYS A 274 15.53 8.56 -42.07
CA CYS A 274 16.70 9.35 -42.46
C CYS A 274 17.06 8.99 -43.91
N LEU A 275 17.16 9.98 -44.78
CA LEU A 275 17.41 9.79 -46.22
C LEU A 275 18.89 9.49 -46.49
N HIS A 276 19.77 10.29 -45.89
CA HIS A 276 21.23 10.19 -46.00
C HIS A 276 21.85 10.26 -44.60
N GLY A 277 21.63 9.21 -43.82
CA GLY A 277 22.12 9.09 -42.46
C GLY A 277 21.45 7.95 -41.70
N ARG A 278 21.80 7.80 -40.42
CA ARG A 278 21.26 6.79 -39.51
C ARG A 278 20.34 7.40 -38.45
N PHE A 279 19.26 6.70 -38.11
CA PHE A 279 18.38 7.09 -37.01
C PHE A 279 19.06 6.80 -35.66
N ARG A 280 18.97 7.75 -34.72
CA ARG A 280 19.45 7.59 -33.34
C ARG A 280 18.27 7.60 -32.38
N GLU A 281 17.93 6.40 -31.89
CA GLU A 281 16.73 6.16 -31.08
C GLU A 281 16.74 6.91 -29.73
N GLU A 282 17.92 7.16 -29.12
CA GLU A 282 18.07 7.92 -27.87
C GLU A 282 17.64 9.38 -27.96
N GLU A 283 17.95 10.05 -29.07
CA GLU A 283 17.67 11.47 -29.30
C GLU A 283 16.46 11.69 -30.22
N CYS A 284 15.86 10.58 -30.71
CA CYS A 284 14.80 10.58 -31.71
C CYS A 284 15.15 11.40 -32.97
N SER A 285 16.43 11.40 -33.35
CA SER A 285 17.03 12.27 -34.37
C SER A 285 17.67 11.47 -35.50
N CYS A 286 18.02 12.15 -36.60
CA CYS A 286 18.89 11.59 -37.64
C CYS A 286 20.32 12.11 -37.48
N VAL A 287 21.29 11.21 -37.49
CA VAL A 287 22.72 11.51 -37.62
C VAL A 287 23.07 11.40 -39.11
N CYS A 288 23.30 12.54 -39.75
CA CYS A 288 23.52 12.61 -41.20
C CYS A 288 24.91 12.14 -41.61
N ASP A 289 24.99 11.60 -42.82
CA ASP A 289 26.25 11.26 -43.46
C ASP A 289 27.01 12.54 -43.89
N VAL A 290 28.33 12.41 -44.10
CA VAL A 290 29.18 13.56 -44.46
C VAL A 290 28.68 14.21 -45.75
N GLY A 291 28.39 15.51 -45.69
CA GLY A 291 27.82 16.26 -46.81
C GLY A 291 26.30 16.35 -46.80
N TYR A 292 25.59 15.84 -45.80
CA TYR A 292 24.14 15.94 -45.68
C TYR A 292 23.68 16.63 -44.38
N GLY A 293 22.48 17.22 -44.39
CA GLY A 293 21.94 17.95 -43.24
C GLY A 293 20.43 18.16 -43.24
N GLY A 294 19.92 18.65 -42.10
CA GLY A 294 18.50 18.78 -41.78
C GLY A 294 17.94 17.59 -41.00
N ALA A 295 16.76 17.73 -40.40
CA ALA A 295 16.22 16.79 -39.40
C ALA A 295 15.98 15.34 -39.90
N GLN A 296 15.92 15.13 -41.22
CA GLN A 296 15.81 13.82 -41.90
C GLN A 296 16.99 13.57 -42.87
N CYS A 297 18.01 14.43 -42.82
CA CYS A 297 19.12 14.49 -43.77
C CYS A 297 18.75 14.66 -45.27
N PRO A 298 17.72 15.46 -45.66
CA PRO A 298 17.29 15.57 -47.06
C PRO A 298 18.14 16.49 -47.94
N ARG A 299 19.09 17.27 -47.38
CA ARG A 299 19.83 18.30 -48.13
C ARG A 299 21.31 17.97 -48.21
N CYS A 300 21.87 17.96 -49.42
CA CYS A 300 23.32 18.03 -49.62
C CYS A 300 23.82 19.43 -49.21
N THR A 301 24.84 19.51 -48.35
CA THR A 301 25.39 20.77 -47.82
C THR A 301 26.52 21.34 -48.67
N PHE A 302 27.13 20.55 -49.55
CA PHE A 302 28.22 20.99 -50.43
C PHE A 302 27.77 21.91 -51.59
N LEU A 303 26.47 21.98 -51.89
CA LEU A 303 25.92 22.80 -52.99
C LEU A 303 25.57 24.23 -52.52
N SER A 304 26.58 24.98 -52.06
CA SER A 304 26.41 26.38 -51.62
C SER A 304 27.51 27.35 -52.09
N THR A 305 28.20 27.03 -53.19
CA THR A 305 29.01 27.99 -53.96
C THR A 305 28.45 28.17 -55.38
N PRO A 306 27.67 29.23 -55.66
CA PRO A 306 27.37 29.61 -57.03
C PRO A 306 28.65 30.15 -57.67
N VAL A 307 29.19 29.41 -58.64
CA VAL A 307 30.23 29.93 -59.53
C VAL A 307 29.53 30.81 -60.56
N THR A 308 29.74 32.12 -60.43
CA THR A 308 29.33 33.17 -61.39
C THR A 308 30.47 33.50 -62.34
#